data_AF-T0Y119-F1
#
_entry.id   AF-T0Y119-F1
#
_cell.length_a   1.000
_cell.length_b   1.000
_cell.length_c   1.000
_cell.angle_alpha   90.00
_cell.angle_beta   90.00
_cell.angle_gamma   90.00
#
_symmetry.space_group_name_H-M   'P 1'
#
loop_
_entity.id
_entity.type
_entity.pdbx_description
1 polymer ?
#
loop_
_entity_poly.entity_id
_entity_poly.type
_entity_poly.pdbx_seq_one_letter_code
_entity_poly.pdbx_strand_id
1 'polypeptide(L)'
;MVLERRRTAEQQSAAMLDRRLATIRRTVPALAQRFDRAREHFHHDGISVACALAYLDLRLPEWDWRAAAPTLAEWQVWAEARASMRASAPLAV
;
A
#
# COMPACT_ATOMS: atom_id res chain seq x y z
N MET A 1 12.12 -1.61 -4.97
CA MET A 1 11.67 -0.48 -4.13
C MET A 1 12.29 -0.60 -2.74
N VAL A 2 11.93 -1.57 -1.89
CA VAL A 2 12.66 -1.78 -0.61
C VAL A 2 14.05 -2.39 -0.79
N LEU A 3 14.20 -3.45 -1.59
CA LEU A 3 15.52 -4.06 -1.84
C LEU A 3 16.47 -3.12 -2.57
N GLU A 4 15.93 -2.27 -3.45
CA GLU A 4 16.71 -1.25 -4.17
C GLU A 4 17.18 -0.14 -3.23
N ARG A 5 16.28 0.38 -2.38
CA ARG A 5 16.62 1.39 -1.35
C ARG A 5 17.58 0.87 -0.27
N ARG A 6 17.73 -0.45 -0.15
CA ARG A 6 18.71 -1.07 0.77
C ARG A 6 20.11 -1.20 0.16
N ARG A 7 20.31 -0.93 -1.13
CA ARG A 7 21.64 -0.87 -1.76
C ARG A 7 22.34 0.44 -1.41
N THR A 8 23.67 0.47 -1.48
CA THR A 8 24.41 1.74 -1.35
C THR A 8 23.96 2.72 -2.43
N ALA A 9 24.01 4.02 -2.13
CA ALA A 9 23.44 5.05 -3.00
C ALA A 9 23.99 4.98 -4.44
N GLU A 10 25.26 4.63 -4.60
CA GLU A 10 25.93 4.48 -5.91
C GLU A 10 25.39 3.30 -6.72
N GLN A 11 24.79 2.31 -6.06
CA GLN A 11 24.24 1.09 -6.67
C GLN A 11 22.72 1.16 -6.89
N GLN A 12 22.06 2.22 -6.42
CA GLN A 12 20.63 2.41 -6.63
C GLN A 12 20.36 2.93 -8.04
N SER A 13 19.54 2.21 -8.80
CA SER A 13 19.06 2.75 -10.08
C SER A 13 17.89 3.70 -9.86
N ALA A 14 18.15 5.01 -9.91
CA ALA A 14 17.12 6.06 -9.85
C ALA A 14 16.00 5.81 -10.88
N ALA A 15 16.36 5.51 -12.13
CA ALA A 15 15.39 5.24 -13.19
C ALA A 15 14.47 4.03 -12.89
N MET A 16 14.97 3.00 -12.21
CA MET A 16 14.11 1.88 -11.78
C MET A 16 13.21 2.25 -10.61
N LEU A 17 13.69 3.06 -9.67
CA LEU A 17 12.87 3.56 -8.57
C LEU A 17 11.72 4.43 -9.11
N ASP A 18 12.02 5.36 -10.02
CA ASP A 18 11.04 6.25 -10.63
C ASP A 18 9.97 5.49 -11.40
N ARG A 19 10.36 4.50 -12.23
CA ARG A 19 9.40 3.65 -12.95
C ARG A 19 8.46 2.88 -12.02
N ARG A 20 9.00 2.35 -10.92
CA ARG A 20 8.19 1.61 -9.93
C ARG A 20 7.24 2.54 -9.18
N LEU A 21 7.71 3.72 -8.77
CA LEU A 21 6.89 4.75 -8.13
C LEU A 21 5.78 5.24 -9.06
N ALA A 22 6.09 5.49 -10.34
CA ALA A 22 5.10 5.89 -11.33
C ALA A 22 4.01 4.82 -11.51
N THR A 23 4.39 3.53 -11.48
CA THR A 23 3.43 2.43 -11.54
C THR A 23 2.52 2.43 -10.32
N ILE A 24 3.09 2.51 -9.11
CA ILE A 24 2.31 2.53 -7.85
C ILE A 24 1.33 3.72 -7.84
N ARG A 25 1.82 4.91 -8.20
CA ARG A 25 1.03 6.16 -8.27
C ARG A 25 -0.15 6.08 -9.22
N ARG A 26 -0.03 5.31 -10.31
CA ARG A 26 -1.13 5.06 -11.25
C ARG A 26 -2.08 3.97 -10.77
N THR A 27 -1.55 2.91 -10.14
CA THR A 27 -2.34 1.74 -9.76
C THR A 27 -3.28 2.00 -8.59
N VAL A 28 -2.87 2.74 -7.56
CA VAL A 28 -3.73 2.94 -6.37
C VAL A 28 -5.04 3.67 -6.71
N PRO A 29 -5.06 4.77 -7.47
CA PRO A 29 -6.32 5.40 -7.89
C PRO A 29 -7.18 4.49 -8.76
N ALA A 30 -6.56 3.71 -9.67
CA ALA A 30 -7.28 2.77 -10.52
C ALA A 30 -7.90 1.62 -9.71
N LEU A 31 -7.20 1.16 -8.67
CA LEU A 31 -7.69 0.16 -7.73
C LEU A 31 -8.90 0.69 -6.96
N ALA A 32 -8.87 1.94 -6.49
CA ALA A 32 -9.99 2.56 -5.79
C ALA A 32 -11.29 2.60 -6.63
N GLN A 33 -11.18 2.62 -7.96
CA GLN A 33 -12.34 2.59 -8.86
C GLN A 33 -12.87 1.18 -9.12
N ARG A 34 -12.01 0.16 -9.07
CA ARG A 34 -12.32 -1.21 -9.54
C ARG A 34 -12.47 -2.23 -8.43
N PHE A 35 -11.84 -1.99 -7.28
CA PHE A 35 -11.87 -2.89 -6.15
C PHE A 35 -13.24 -2.83 -5.49
N ASP A 36 -13.88 -3.99 -5.38
CA ASP A 36 -15.09 -4.15 -4.58
C ASP A 36 -14.73 -4.00 -3.10
N ARG A 37 -15.40 -3.06 -2.44
CA ARG A 37 -15.16 -2.66 -1.05
C ARG A 37 -16.20 -3.24 -0.10
N ALA A 38 -16.91 -4.30 -0.51
CA ALA A 38 -17.81 -5.04 0.35
C ALA A 38 -17.13 -5.41 1.68
N ARG A 39 -17.85 -5.22 2.79
CA ARG A 39 -17.36 -5.45 4.15
C ARG A 39 -17.91 -6.74 4.77
N GLU A 40 -18.86 -7.38 4.09
CA GLU A 40 -19.53 -8.61 4.55
C GLU A 40 -18.55 -9.78 4.59
N HIS A 41 -17.70 -9.88 3.57
CA HIS A 41 -16.70 -10.91 3.45
C HIS A 41 -15.32 -10.29 3.24
N PHE A 42 -14.31 -10.81 3.95
CA PHE A 42 -12.92 -10.39 3.78
C PHE A 42 -12.16 -11.48 3.04
N HIS A 43 -12.32 -11.46 1.72
CA HIS A 43 -11.71 -12.42 0.81
C HIS A 43 -10.22 -12.11 0.60
N HIS A 44 -9.55 -12.99 -0.15
CA HIS A 44 -8.11 -12.92 -0.38
C HIS A 44 -7.66 -11.61 -1.05
N ASP A 45 -8.45 -11.09 -1.97
CA ASP A 45 -8.25 -9.78 -2.59
C ASP A 45 -8.28 -8.66 -1.55
N GLY A 46 -9.25 -8.65 -0.63
CA GLY A 46 -9.30 -7.71 0.49
C GLY A 46 -8.07 -7.79 1.39
N ILE A 47 -7.64 -9.00 1.78
CA ILE A 47 -6.40 -9.17 2.56
C ILE A 47 -5.20 -8.60 1.79
N SER A 48 -5.10 -8.91 0.50
CA SER A 48 -3.99 -8.48 -0.36
C SER A 48 -3.92 -6.96 -0.51
N VAL A 49 -5.08 -6.32 -0.73
CA VAL A 49 -5.18 -4.86 -0.82
C VAL A 49 -4.82 -4.22 0.52
N ALA A 50 -5.35 -4.73 1.63
CA ALA A 50 -5.08 -4.16 2.95
C ALA A 50 -3.59 -4.22 3.32
N CYS A 51 -2.95 -5.36 3.06
CA CYS A 51 -1.51 -5.53 3.27
C CYS A 51 -0.68 -4.63 2.35
N ALA A 52 -1.07 -4.50 1.08
CA ALA A 52 -0.36 -3.65 0.13
C ALA A 52 -0.39 -2.17 0.55
N LEU A 53 -1.54 -1.67 0.99
CA LEU A 53 -1.71 -0.28 1.43
C LEU A 53 -0.95 0.00 2.74
N ALA A 54 -1.05 -0.89 3.73
CA ALA A 54 -0.27 -0.80 4.96
C ALA A 54 1.25 -0.83 4.68
N TYR A 55 1.69 -1.57 3.65
CA TYR A 55 3.09 -1.57 3.23
C TYR A 55 3.52 -0.24 2.59
N LEU A 56 2.63 0.43 1.86
CA LEU A 56 2.90 1.78 1.34
C LEU A 56 3.09 2.77 2.49
N ASP A 57 2.28 2.69 3.55
CA ASP A 57 2.48 3.54 4.74
C ASP A 57 3.83 3.31 5.40
N LEU A 58 4.24 2.05 5.53
CA LEU A 58 5.51 1.69 6.16
C LEU A 58 6.73 2.06 5.31
N ARG A 59 6.66 1.92 3.99
CA ARG A 59 7.84 1.91 3.10
C ARG A 59 7.87 3.04 2.08
N LEU A 60 6.78 3.79 1.96
CA LEU A 60 6.64 4.93 1.08
C LEU A 60 5.89 6.10 1.78
N PRO A 61 6.31 6.51 3.00
CA PRO A 61 5.63 7.57 3.76
C PRO A 61 5.65 8.94 3.07
N GLU A 62 6.56 9.16 2.12
CA GLU A 62 6.66 10.42 1.37
C GLU A 62 5.51 10.64 0.38
N TRP A 63 4.69 9.62 0.12
CA TRP A 63 3.55 9.75 -0.78
C TRP A 63 2.24 9.45 -0.07
N ASP A 64 1.42 10.50 0.04
CA ASP A 64 0.06 10.38 0.56
C ASP A 64 -0.87 9.72 -0.46
N TRP A 65 -0.88 8.39 -0.45
CA TRP A 65 -1.80 7.61 -1.29
C TRP A 65 -3.26 7.76 -0.87
N ARG A 66 -3.54 8.15 0.40
CA ARG A 66 -4.91 8.31 0.90
C ARG A 66 -5.60 9.50 0.23
N ALA A 67 -4.88 10.61 0.04
CA ALA A 67 -5.37 11.74 -0.76
C ALA A 67 -5.68 11.35 -2.21
N ALA A 68 -4.91 10.42 -2.79
CA ALA A 68 -5.11 9.95 -4.16
C ALA A 68 -6.26 8.94 -4.31
N ALA A 69 -6.71 8.32 -3.22
CA ALA A 69 -7.72 7.26 -3.22
C ALA A 69 -8.57 7.29 -1.92
N PRO A 70 -9.40 8.32 -1.70
CA PRO A 70 -10.09 8.55 -0.43
C PRO A 70 -11.08 7.43 -0.06
N THR A 71 -11.77 6.84 -1.04
CA THR A 71 -12.69 5.71 -0.81
C THR A 71 -11.96 4.45 -0.35
N LEU A 72 -10.74 4.26 -0.85
CA LEU A 72 -9.89 3.15 -0.45
C LEU A 72 -9.26 3.41 0.92
N ALA A 73 -8.93 4.67 1.23
CA ALA A 73 -8.47 5.08 2.55
C ALA A 73 -9.53 4.83 3.63
N GLU A 74 -10.80 5.18 3.37
CA GLU A 74 -11.90 4.90 4.29
C GLU A 74 -12.07 3.38 4.51
N TRP A 75 -12.03 2.60 3.43
CA TRP A 75 -12.12 1.15 3.52
C TRP A 75 -10.94 0.53 4.28
N GLN A 76 -9.73 1.09 4.12
CA GLN A 76 -8.53 0.63 4.81
C GLN A 76 -8.66 0.77 6.33
N VAL A 77 -9.31 1.82 6.84
CA VAL A 77 -9.58 1.99 8.28
C VAL A 77 -10.40 0.81 8.82
N TRP A 78 -11.43 0.39 8.08
CA TRP A 78 -12.21 -0.80 8.44
C TRP A 78 -11.35 -2.08 8.40
N ALA A 79 -10.52 -2.24 7.37
CA ALA A 79 -9.68 -3.43 7.21
C ALA A 79 -8.64 -3.53 8.34
N GLU A 80 -7.95 -2.45 8.67
CA GLU A 80 -6.93 -2.38 9.73
C GLU A 80 -7.51 -2.63 11.13
N ALA A 81 -8.80 -2.31 11.35
CA ALA A 81 -9.49 -2.58 12.60
C ALA A 81 -9.79 -4.08 12.84
N ARG A 82 -9.47 -4.97 11.90
CA ARG A 82 -9.67 -6.42 12.08
C ARG A 82 -8.61 -7.01 13.01
N ALA A 83 -9.01 -7.97 13.85
CA ALA A 83 -8.12 -8.60 14.82
C ALA A 83 -6.87 -9.23 14.16
N SER A 84 -7.03 -9.91 13.02
CA SER A 84 -5.92 -10.49 12.27
C SER A 84 -4.94 -9.45 11.74
N MET A 85 -5.45 -8.31 11.26
CA MET A 85 -4.63 -7.21 10.74
C MET A 85 -3.85 -6.53 11.85
N ARG A 86 -4.48 -6.25 13.00
CA ARG A 86 -3.77 -5.71 14.18
C ARG A 86 -2.72 -6.66 14.73
N ALA A 87 -3.04 -7.96 14.80
CA ALA A 87 -2.12 -8.97 15.34
C ALA A 87 -0.88 -9.18 14.46
N SER A 88 -0.97 -8.84 13.16
CA SER A 88 0.12 -8.97 12.19
C SER A 88 0.63 -7.62 11.68
N ALA A 89 0.24 -6.52 12.33
CA ALA A 89 0.67 -5.18 11.95
C ALA A 89 2.21 -5.12 11.98
N PRO A 90 2.82 -4.44 10.99
CA PRO A 90 4.27 -4.31 10.96
C PRO A 90 4.76 -3.63 12.23
N LEU A 91 5.84 -4.15 12.80
CA LEU A 91 6.54 -3.48 13.89
C LEU A 91 6.95 -2.09 13.41
N ALA A 92 6.58 -1.05 14.15
CA ALA A 92 7.14 0.27 13.95
C ALA A 92 8.64 0.17 14.27
N VAL A 93 9.48 0.25 13.23
CA VAL A 93 10.94 0.28 13.35
C VAL A 93 11.39 1.72 13.48
#